data_AF-A0A9D0NYK0-F1
#
_entry.id   AF-A0A9D0NYK0-F1
#
_cell.length_a   1.000
_cell.length_b   1.000
_cell.length_c   1.000
_cell.angle_alpha   90.00
_cell.angle_beta   90.00
_cell.angle_gamma   90.00
#
_symmetry.space_group_name_H-M   'P 1'
#
loop_
_entity.id
_entity.type
_entity.pdbx_description
1 polymer ?
#
loop_
_entity_poly.entity_id
_entity_poly.type
_entity_poly.pdbx_seq_one_letter_code
_entity_poly.pdbx_strand_id
1 'polypeptide(L)'
;MRKHILQKYLLKEALISFFAVLLVLLLVLLGGVFIQLLSKVAEGSVELGLLLPLLFWGSLKAFSTLLVISLFLSILFSLGRLYKDSEIYAMRASGFGSLQLWMPFLWISGVLALLMALLSFELGPQAEQHVHDLKVAALEKLDLAGITPGRFVELPGQGRVVFAGGLDPESHQLQHLYLFQEKRGHLQIVAATTAEQIEVAQGHEKFLRLSEGEMFEGMPGADRFSLT
;
A
#
# COMPACT_ATOMS: atom_id res chain seq x y z
N MET A 1 4.04 -43.73 27.76
CA MET A 1 3.18 -42.52 27.59
C MET A 1 2.63 -42.48 26.16
N ARG A 2 1.32 -42.22 25.99
CA ARG A 2 0.70 -42.11 24.65
C ARG A 2 1.24 -40.86 23.94
N LYS A 3 2.17 -41.04 23.00
CA LYS A 3 2.84 -39.97 22.22
C LYS A 3 1.88 -38.92 21.65
N HIS A 4 0.65 -39.34 21.33
CA HIS A 4 -0.41 -38.49 20.80
C HIS A 4 -0.91 -37.39 21.77
N ILE A 5 -0.79 -37.59 23.09
CA ILE A 5 -1.23 -36.58 24.08
C ILE A 5 -0.26 -35.40 24.10
N LEU A 6 1.05 -35.68 24.08
CA LEU A 6 2.10 -34.65 24.01
C LEU A 6 2.01 -33.84 22.72
N GLN A 7 1.75 -34.50 21.58
CA GLN A 7 1.56 -33.80 20.31
C GLN A 7 0.35 -32.86 20.32
N LYS A 8 -0.78 -33.30 20.89
CA LYS A 8 -1.96 -32.45 21.07
C LYS A 8 -1.70 -31.27 22.00
N TYR A 9 -0.92 -31.48 23.06
CA TYR A 9 -0.52 -30.42 23.97
C TYR A 9 0.33 -29.37 23.25
N LEU A 10 1.40 -29.80 22.56
CA LEU A 10 2.26 -28.91 21.77
C LEU A 10 1.47 -28.13 20.71
N LEU A 11 0.55 -28.79 20.01
CA LEU A 11 -0.30 -28.17 18.99
C LEU A 11 -1.22 -27.12 19.60
N LYS A 12 -1.89 -27.43 20.72
CA LYS A 12 -2.75 -26.49 21.44
C LYS A 12 -1.95 -25.28 21.93
N GLU A 13 -0.76 -25.51 22.45
CA GLU A 13 0.12 -24.46 22.97
C GLU A 13 0.60 -23.51 21.86
N ALA A 14 1.01 -24.07 20.72
CA ALA A 14 1.39 -23.31 19.55
C ALA A 14 0.20 -22.49 18.99
N LEU A 15 -1.00 -23.06 18.92
CA LEU A 15 -2.21 -22.36 18.47
C LEU A 15 -2.59 -21.20 19.38
N ILE A 16 -2.57 -21.41 20.70
CA ILE A 16 -2.87 -20.33 21.67
C ILE A 16 -1.85 -19.20 21.53
N SER A 17 -0.56 -19.55 21.44
CA SER A 17 0.52 -18.57 21.23
C SER A 17 0.33 -17.83 19.89
N PHE A 18 -0.08 -18.54 18.84
CA PHE A 18 -0.35 -17.95 17.52
C PHE A 18 -1.46 -16.92 17.54
N PHE A 19 -2.63 -17.27 18.09
CA PHE A 19 -3.74 -16.32 18.16
C PHE A 19 -3.44 -15.14 19.09
N ALA A 20 -2.71 -15.36 20.18
CA ALA A 20 -2.29 -14.28 21.07
C ALA A 20 -1.37 -13.28 20.35
N VAL A 21 -0.32 -13.79 19.68
CA VAL A 21 0.62 -12.96 18.92
C VAL A 21 -0.09 -12.25 17.76
N LEU A 22 -0.93 -12.97 17.00
CA LEU A 22 -1.71 -12.42 15.89
C LEU A 22 -2.62 -11.28 16.36
N LEU A 23 -3.32 -11.45 17.47
CA LEU A 23 -4.23 -10.44 18.01
C LEU A 23 -3.48 -9.17 18.43
N VAL A 24 -2.33 -9.31 19.09
CA VAL A 24 -1.50 -8.16 19.49
C VAL A 24 -1.00 -7.41 18.25
N LEU A 25 -0.45 -8.13 17.28
CA LEU A 25 0.04 -7.54 16.03
C LEU A 25 -1.08 -6.87 15.23
N LEU A 26 -2.26 -7.48 15.19
CA LEU A 26 -3.44 -6.93 14.52
C LEU A 26 -3.89 -5.61 15.16
N LEU A 27 -3.89 -5.53 16.49
CA LEU A 27 -4.20 -4.29 17.21
C LEU A 27 -3.20 -3.18 16.91
N VAL A 28 -1.90 -3.50 16.94
CA VAL A 28 -0.84 -2.54 16.58
C VAL A 28 -1.02 -2.04 15.14
N LEU A 29 -1.33 -2.96 14.22
CA LEU A 29 -1.54 -2.62 12.81
C LEU A 29 -2.76 -1.74 12.60
N LEU A 30 -3.91 -2.13 13.17
CA LEU A 30 -5.15 -1.36 13.07
C LEU A 30 -4.96 0.04 13.64
N GLY A 31 -4.28 0.16 14.78
CA GLY A 31 -3.93 1.46 15.35
C GLY A 31 -3.08 2.31 14.42
N GLY A 32 -2.04 1.72 13.81
CA GLY A 32 -1.17 2.42 12.87
C GLY A 32 -1.92 2.89 11.61
N VAL A 33 -2.71 2.02 10.99
CA VAL A 33 -3.51 2.37 9.79
C VAL A 33 -4.56 3.42 10.13
N PHE A 34 -5.21 3.30 11.28
CA PHE A 34 -6.21 4.26 11.74
C PHE A 34 -5.62 5.67 11.90
N ILE A 35 -4.46 5.79 12.55
CA ILE A 35 -3.76 7.08 12.72
C ILE A 35 -3.41 7.69 11.36
N GLN A 36 -2.88 6.90 10.42
CA GLN A 36 -2.55 7.39 9.07
C GLN A 36 -3.78 7.89 8.31
N LEU A 37 -4.90 7.17 8.39
CA LEU A 37 -6.14 7.58 7.74
C LEU A 37 -6.74 8.83 8.39
N LEU A 38 -6.65 8.95 9.70
CA LEU A 38 -7.12 10.13 10.42
C LEU A 38 -6.32 11.38 10.05
N SER A 39 -5.01 11.27 9.86
CA SER A 39 -4.18 12.36 9.32
C SER A 39 -4.65 12.80 7.93
N LYS A 40 -4.94 11.85 7.03
CA LYS A 40 -5.43 12.17 5.68
C LYS A 40 -6.78 12.88 5.68
N VAL A 41 -7.67 12.49 6.58
CA VAL A 41 -8.97 13.14 6.81
C VAL A 41 -8.77 14.55 7.36
N ALA A 42 -7.86 14.74 8.33
CA ALA A 42 -7.57 16.06 8.90
C ALA A 42 -6.97 17.03 7.88
N GLU A 43 -6.23 16.51 6.89
CA GLU A 43 -5.73 17.27 5.74
C GLU A 43 -6.80 17.54 4.66
N GLY A 44 -8.02 17.02 4.83
CA GLY A 44 -9.12 17.19 3.87
C GLY A 44 -9.00 16.32 2.61
N SER A 45 -8.03 15.41 2.55
CA SER A 45 -7.77 14.59 1.37
C SER A 45 -8.70 13.37 1.23
N VAL A 46 -9.40 12.99 2.32
CA VAL A 46 -10.28 11.81 2.37
C VAL A 46 -11.54 12.14 3.15
N GLU A 47 -12.70 11.76 2.62
CA GLU A 47 -14.00 11.91 3.28
C GLU A 47 -14.17 10.97 4.49
N LEU A 48 -14.79 11.45 5.57
CA LEU A 48 -15.00 10.67 6.81
C LEU A 48 -15.78 9.36 6.57
N GLY A 49 -16.73 9.36 5.61
CA GLY A 49 -17.52 8.18 5.26
C GLY A 49 -16.69 7.02 4.69
N LEU A 50 -15.49 7.33 4.15
CA LEU A 50 -14.59 6.36 3.54
C LEU A 50 -13.57 5.77 4.53
N LEU A 51 -13.51 6.25 5.78
CA LEU A 51 -12.54 5.79 6.78
C LEU A 51 -12.64 4.28 7.06
N LEU A 52 -13.84 3.77 7.36
CA LEU A 52 -14.06 2.36 7.67
C LEU A 52 -13.71 1.44 6.48
N PRO A 53 -14.22 1.70 5.25
CA PRO A 53 -13.87 0.92 4.07
C PRO A 53 -12.36 0.91 3.79
N LEU A 54 -11.69 2.08 3.86
CA LEU A 54 -10.25 2.19 3.63
C LEU A 54 -9.45 1.44 4.70
N LEU A 55 -9.88 1.52 5.96
CA LEU A 55 -9.24 0.79 7.05
C LEU A 55 -9.38 -0.72 6.87
N PHE A 56 -10.57 -1.21 6.47
CA PHE A 56 -10.80 -2.62 6.22
C PHE A 56 -9.92 -3.15 5.07
N TRP A 57 -9.97 -2.49 3.90
CA TRP A 57 -9.17 -2.91 2.75
C TRP A 57 -7.67 -2.74 2.97
N GLY A 58 -7.25 -1.64 3.60
CA GLY A 58 -5.86 -1.38 3.94
C GLY A 58 -5.29 -2.40 4.93
N SER A 59 -6.08 -2.77 5.95
CA SER A 59 -5.67 -3.79 6.92
C SER A 59 -5.69 -5.20 6.34
N LEU A 60 -6.62 -5.53 5.44
CA LEU A 60 -6.71 -6.85 4.81
C LEU A 60 -5.43 -7.21 4.04
N LYS A 61 -4.86 -6.25 3.30
CA LYS A 61 -3.58 -6.43 2.60
C LYS A 61 -2.45 -6.76 3.58
N ALA A 62 -2.35 -6.01 4.67
CA ALA A 62 -1.28 -6.19 5.63
C ALA A 62 -1.50 -7.40 6.55
N PHE A 63 -2.75 -7.85 6.72
CA PHE A 63 -3.14 -9.04 7.47
C PHE A 63 -2.50 -10.32 6.90
N SER A 64 -2.42 -10.44 5.57
CA SER A 64 -1.77 -11.58 4.92
C SER A 64 -0.29 -11.71 5.32
N THR A 65 0.44 -10.60 5.35
CA THR A 65 1.85 -10.58 5.80
C THR A 65 1.95 -10.85 7.30
N LEU A 66 1.01 -10.31 8.09
CA LEU A 66 0.94 -10.54 9.53
C LEU A 66 0.73 -12.01 9.91
N LEU A 67 -0.02 -12.78 9.13
CA LEU A 67 -0.21 -14.21 9.39
C LEU A 67 1.11 -14.99 9.36
N VAL A 68 2.00 -14.68 8.42
CA VAL A 68 3.31 -15.35 8.32
C VAL A 68 4.21 -14.95 9.49
N ILE A 69 4.26 -13.65 9.82
CA ILE A 69 5.08 -13.13 10.92
C ILE A 69 4.58 -13.66 12.27
N SER A 70 3.27 -13.65 12.48
CA SER A 70 2.67 -14.15 13.73
C SER A 70 2.90 -15.65 13.92
N LEU A 71 2.84 -16.45 12.85
CA LEU A 71 3.21 -17.86 12.91
C LEU A 71 4.66 -18.02 13.39
N PHE A 72 5.60 -17.32 12.75
CA PHE A 72 7.00 -17.38 13.13
C PHE A 72 7.24 -16.99 14.60
N LEU A 73 6.72 -15.84 15.04
CA LEU A 73 6.86 -15.38 16.42
C LEU A 73 6.19 -16.33 17.42
N SER A 74 5.03 -16.89 17.07
CA SER A 74 4.31 -17.81 17.95
C SER A 74 5.05 -19.12 18.18
N ILE A 75 5.67 -19.69 17.14
CA ILE A 75 6.51 -20.87 17.26
C ILE A 75 7.72 -20.55 18.12
N LEU A 76 8.36 -19.40 17.90
CA LEU A 76 9.51 -18.96 18.68
C LEU A 76 9.16 -18.80 20.17
N PHE A 77 8.04 -18.14 20.50
CA PHE A 77 7.60 -17.96 21.88
C PHE A 77 7.17 -19.28 22.53
N SER A 78 6.44 -20.13 21.80
CA SER A 78 6.02 -21.43 22.30
C SER A 78 7.23 -22.32 22.60
N LEU A 79 8.20 -22.42 21.68
CA LEU A 79 9.46 -23.12 21.93
C LEU A 79 10.21 -22.49 23.10
N GLY A 80 10.37 -21.16 23.10
CA GLY A 80 11.07 -20.44 24.16
C GLY A 80 10.51 -20.75 25.55
N ARG A 81 9.18 -20.81 25.68
CA ARG A 81 8.52 -21.19 26.93
C ARG A 81 8.78 -22.65 27.29
N LEU A 82 8.58 -23.58 26.36
CA LEU A 82 8.79 -25.02 26.58
C LEU A 82 10.25 -25.37 26.92
N TYR A 83 11.22 -24.60 26.39
CA TYR A 83 12.63 -24.70 26.75
C TYR A 83 12.90 -24.12 28.15
N LYS A 84 12.33 -22.95 28.46
CA LYS A 84 12.48 -22.28 29.76
C LYS A 84 11.93 -23.12 30.91
N ASP A 85 10.76 -23.71 30.70
CA ASP A 85 10.08 -24.55 31.70
C ASP A 85 10.66 -25.98 31.75
N SER A 86 11.75 -26.23 31.00
CA SER A 86 12.43 -27.51 30.88
C SER A 86 11.56 -28.69 30.40
N GLU A 87 10.39 -28.41 29.84
CA GLU A 87 9.46 -29.44 29.35
C GLU A 87 10.06 -30.23 28.17
N ILE A 88 10.82 -29.56 27.29
CA ILE A 88 11.50 -30.21 26.15
C ILE A 88 12.56 -31.20 26.64
N TYR A 89 13.30 -30.86 27.69
CA TYR A 89 14.29 -31.76 28.27
C TYR A 89 13.61 -32.97 28.93
N ALA A 90 12.52 -32.75 29.66
CA ALA A 90 11.72 -33.83 30.25
C ALA A 90 11.14 -34.76 29.18
N MET A 91 10.58 -34.21 28.09
CA MET A 91 10.09 -34.97 26.95
C MET A 91 11.20 -35.81 26.31
N ARG A 92 12.37 -35.22 26.06
CA ARG A 92 13.51 -35.95 25.49
C ARG A 92 14.01 -37.07 26.40
N ALA A 93 14.10 -36.82 27.72
CA ALA A 93 14.48 -37.83 28.70
C ALA A 93 13.48 -39.01 28.75
N SER A 94 12.20 -38.75 28.47
CA SER A 94 11.16 -39.78 28.36
C SER A 94 11.19 -40.59 27.04
N GLY A 95 12.17 -40.36 26.17
CA GLY A 95 12.31 -41.04 24.88
C GLY A 95 11.44 -40.43 23.76
N PHE A 96 10.98 -39.18 23.92
CA PHE A 96 10.26 -38.48 22.87
C PHE A 96 11.24 -38.02 21.78
N GLY A 97 11.08 -38.54 20.57
CA GLY A 97 12.02 -38.29 19.47
C GLY A 97 11.96 -36.84 18.97
N SER A 98 13.11 -36.28 18.56
CA SER A 98 13.19 -34.92 18.01
C SER A 98 12.20 -34.68 16.87
N LEU A 99 12.01 -35.65 15.97
CA LEU A 99 11.08 -35.52 14.85
C LEU A 99 9.61 -35.41 15.32
N GLN A 100 9.23 -36.10 16.39
CA GLN A 100 7.88 -36.04 16.95
C GLN A 100 7.57 -34.70 17.61
N LEU A 101 8.61 -33.99 18.08
CA LEU A 101 8.51 -32.65 18.66
C LEU A 101 8.25 -31.59 17.58
N TRP A 102 8.85 -31.74 16.40
CA TRP A 102 8.66 -30.82 15.27
C TRP A 102 7.34 -31.04 14.51
N MET A 103 6.79 -32.27 14.54
CA MET A 103 5.59 -32.62 13.78
C MET A 103 4.38 -31.69 13.98
N PRO A 104 4.03 -31.26 15.21
CA PRO A 104 2.91 -30.34 15.44
C PRO A 104 3.14 -28.97 14.78
N PHE A 105 4.37 -28.44 14.87
CA PHE A 105 4.72 -27.15 14.26
C PHE A 105 4.70 -27.24 12.74
N LEU A 106 5.23 -28.32 12.17
CA LEU A 106 5.17 -28.57 10.72
C LEU A 106 3.73 -28.70 10.22
N TRP A 107 2.85 -29.32 11.01
CA TRP A 107 1.44 -29.47 10.66
C TRP A 107 0.73 -28.11 10.63
N ILE A 108 0.91 -27.27 11.65
CA ILE A 108 0.35 -25.91 11.68
C ILE A 108 0.89 -25.08 10.52
N SER A 109 2.22 -25.10 10.31
CA SER A 109 2.86 -24.39 9.20
C SER A 109 2.35 -24.87 7.84
N GLY A 110 2.15 -26.18 7.66
CA GLY A 110 1.62 -26.76 6.43
C GLY A 110 0.17 -26.34 6.15
N VAL A 111 -0.68 -26.37 7.18
CA VAL A 111 -2.08 -25.91 7.07
C VAL A 111 -2.14 -24.41 6.74
N LEU A 112 -1.32 -23.59 7.41
CA LEU A 112 -1.30 -22.16 7.17
C LEU A 112 -0.68 -21.82 5.80
N ALA A 113 0.35 -22.55 5.38
CA ALA A 113 0.93 -22.41 4.05
C ALA A 113 -0.05 -22.79 2.95
N LEU A 114 -0.85 -23.85 3.14
CA LEU A 114 -1.91 -24.23 2.20
C LEU A 114 -3.00 -23.14 2.13
N LEU A 115 -3.44 -22.63 3.29
CA LEU A 115 -4.36 -21.50 3.34
C LEU A 115 -3.80 -20.28 2.61
N MET A 116 -2.56 -19.89 2.90
CA MET A 116 -1.90 -18.77 2.22
C MET A 116 -1.73 -19.01 0.72
N ALA A 117 -1.41 -20.24 0.30
CA ALA A 117 -1.30 -20.60 -1.11
C ALA A 117 -2.65 -20.47 -1.82
N LEU A 118 -3.74 -20.97 -1.22
CA LEU A 118 -5.10 -20.81 -1.74
C LEU A 118 -5.50 -19.33 -1.81
N LEU A 119 -5.23 -18.57 -0.75
CA LEU A 119 -5.47 -17.13 -0.72
C LEU A 119 -4.63 -16.41 -1.78
N SER A 120 -3.35 -16.75 -1.97
CA SER A 120 -2.50 -16.12 -2.98
C SER A 120 -2.86 -16.53 -4.41
N PHE A 121 -3.36 -17.74 -4.63
CA PHE A 121 -3.74 -18.19 -5.96
C PHE A 121 -5.02 -17.48 -6.45
N GLU A 122 -5.98 -17.22 -5.55
CA GLU A 122 -7.21 -16.49 -5.89
C GLU A 122 -7.06 -14.96 -5.70
N LEU A 123 -6.51 -14.50 -4.58
CA LEU A 123 -6.41 -13.08 -4.23
C LEU A 123 -5.12 -12.42 -4.72
N GLY A 124 -4.05 -13.17 -5.01
CA GLY A 124 -2.77 -12.59 -5.47
C GLY A 124 -2.91 -11.80 -6.78
N PRO A 125 -3.37 -12.43 -7.89
CA PRO A 125 -3.56 -11.72 -9.15
C PRO A 125 -4.65 -10.64 -9.04
N GLN A 126 -5.74 -10.89 -8.29
CA GLN A 126 -6.84 -9.93 -8.13
C GLN A 126 -6.46 -8.72 -7.27
N ALA A 127 -5.64 -8.90 -6.23
CA ALA A 127 -5.19 -7.80 -5.37
C ALA A 127 -4.12 -6.96 -6.06
N GLU A 128 -3.22 -7.55 -6.86
CA GLU A 128 -2.31 -6.78 -7.69
C GLU A 128 -3.05 -6.01 -8.78
N GLN A 129 -4.01 -6.64 -9.46
CA GLN A 129 -4.88 -5.96 -10.44
C GLN A 129 -5.67 -4.84 -9.78
N HIS A 130 -6.39 -5.07 -8.68
CA HIS A 130 -7.16 -4.01 -8.02
C HIS A 130 -6.29 -2.91 -7.41
N VAL A 131 -5.10 -3.19 -6.88
CA VAL A 131 -4.19 -2.12 -6.42
C VAL A 131 -3.61 -1.35 -7.61
N HIS A 132 -3.38 -2.01 -8.74
CA HIS A 132 -2.97 -1.35 -9.97
C HIS A 132 -4.11 -0.48 -10.51
N ASP A 133 -5.32 -1.01 -10.65
CA ASP A 133 -6.50 -0.31 -11.12
C ASP A 133 -6.90 0.83 -10.19
N LEU A 134 -6.79 0.66 -8.88
CA LEU A 134 -7.02 1.75 -7.91
C LEU A 134 -5.92 2.81 -7.97
N LYS A 135 -4.67 2.44 -8.27
CA LYS A 135 -3.60 3.42 -8.52
C LYS A 135 -3.82 4.14 -9.85
N VAL A 136 -4.20 3.43 -10.91
CA VAL A 136 -4.51 4.01 -12.23
C VAL A 136 -5.73 4.91 -12.12
N ALA A 137 -6.82 4.47 -11.50
CA ALA A 137 -8.00 5.29 -11.24
C ALA A 137 -7.72 6.45 -10.28
N ALA A 138 -6.81 6.29 -9.30
CA ALA A 138 -6.38 7.40 -8.46
C ALA A 138 -5.49 8.40 -9.23
N LEU A 139 -4.65 7.94 -10.16
CA LEU A 139 -3.86 8.78 -11.06
C LEU A 139 -4.78 9.52 -12.06
N GLU A 140 -5.77 8.84 -12.63
CA GLU A 140 -6.79 9.42 -13.52
C GLU A 140 -7.69 10.43 -12.78
N LYS A 141 -8.00 10.20 -11.49
CA LYS A 141 -8.75 11.16 -10.66
C LYS A 141 -7.87 12.32 -10.17
N LEU A 142 -6.57 12.11 -9.96
CA LEU A 142 -5.63 13.17 -9.64
C LEU A 142 -5.41 14.14 -10.81
N ASP A 143 -5.66 13.71 -12.05
CA ASP A 143 -5.33 14.46 -13.26
C ASP A 143 -6.19 15.72 -13.49
N LEU A 144 -7.26 15.92 -12.71
CA LEU A 144 -7.98 17.21 -12.64
C LEU A 144 -8.41 17.66 -11.24
N ALA A 145 -8.78 16.74 -10.34
CA ALA A 145 -9.22 17.13 -9.00
C ALA A 145 -8.03 17.45 -8.06
N GLY A 146 -6.81 17.08 -8.46
CA GLY A 146 -5.58 17.34 -7.70
C GLY A 146 -4.97 18.72 -7.93
N ILE A 147 -5.31 19.40 -9.03
CA ILE A 147 -4.82 20.76 -9.32
C ILE A 147 -5.66 21.74 -8.51
N THR A 148 -5.32 21.89 -7.24
CA THR A 148 -5.89 22.96 -6.41
C THR A 148 -5.34 24.29 -6.93
N PRO A 149 -6.20 25.22 -7.41
CA PRO A 149 -5.74 26.51 -7.89
C PRO A 149 -4.93 27.23 -6.80
N GLY A 150 -3.80 27.82 -7.18
CA GLY A 150 -2.88 28.52 -6.28
C GLY A 150 -1.82 27.65 -5.60
N ARG A 151 -1.71 26.35 -5.90
CA ARG A 151 -0.65 25.47 -5.38
C ARG A 151 0.13 24.79 -6.50
N PHE A 152 1.44 24.67 -6.32
CA PHE A 152 2.30 23.83 -7.15
C PHE A 152 2.09 22.36 -6.80
N VAL A 153 1.69 21.56 -7.78
CA VAL A 153 1.45 20.11 -7.64
C VAL A 153 2.49 19.37 -8.47
N GLU A 154 3.26 18.50 -7.82
CA GLU A 154 4.24 17.65 -8.50
C GLU A 154 3.56 16.37 -9.01
N LEU A 155 3.62 16.13 -10.31
CA LEU A 155 3.08 14.93 -10.94
C LEU A 155 4.03 13.75 -10.73
N PRO A 156 3.49 12.58 -10.34
CA PRO A 156 4.29 11.39 -10.13
C PRO A 156 4.93 10.92 -11.45
N GLY A 157 6.25 10.70 -11.41
CA GLY A 157 6.96 9.91 -12.43
C GLY A 157 7.94 10.65 -13.33
N GLN A 158 8.16 11.97 -13.18
CA GLN A 158 9.13 12.69 -14.04
C GLN A 158 9.54 14.11 -13.62
N GLY A 159 9.39 14.50 -12.34
CA GLY A 159 9.75 15.86 -11.88
C GLY A 159 8.96 16.95 -12.61
N ARG A 160 7.69 16.66 -12.94
CA ARG A 160 6.80 17.58 -13.63
C ARG A 160 6.01 18.35 -12.58
N VAL A 161 6.05 19.68 -12.60
CA VAL A 161 5.29 20.52 -11.66
C VAL A 161 4.24 21.28 -12.44
N VAL A 162 2.99 21.20 -11.99
CA VAL A 162 1.87 21.94 -12.56
C VAL A 162 1.36 22.95 -11.55
N PHE A 163 1.12 24.17 -12.02
CA PHE A 163 0.46 25.23 -11.27
C PHE A 163 -0.73 25.72 -12.09
N ALA A 164 -1.89 25.92 -11.46
CA ALA A 164 -3.00 26.64 -12.06
C ALA A 164 -3.34 27.85 -11.18
N GLY A 165 -3.51 29.03 -11.78
CA GLY A 165 -3.85 30.25 -11.05
C GLY A 165 -5.30 30.31 -10.58
N GLY A 166 -6.22 29.67 -11.31
CA GLY A 166 -7.65 29.66 -10.98
C GLY A 166 -8.41 28.56 -11.71
N LEU A 167 -9.56 28.17 -11.15
CA LEU A 167 -10.54 27.31 -11.81
C LEU A 167 -11.84 28.10 -11.90
N ASP A 168 -12.37 28.26 -13.10
CA ASP A 168 -13.70 28.82 -13.29
C ASP A 168 -14.75 27.71 -13.10
N PRO A 169 -15.61 27.80 -12.07
CA PRO A 169 -16.57 26.75 -11.73
C PRO A 169 -17.71 26.58 -12.76
N GLU A 170 -17.96 27.56 -13.62
CA GLU A 170 -19.03 27.48 -14.64
C GLU A 170 -18.55 26.82 -15.94
N SER A 171 -17.30 27.12 -16.34
CA SER A 171 -16.73 26.65 -17.61
C SER A 171 -15.81 25.44 -17.48
N HIS A 172 -15.51 25.00 -16.24
CA HIS A 172 -14.49 23.97 -15.94
C HIS A 172 -13.11 24.28 -16.56
N GLN A 173 -12.83 25.54 -16.89
CA GLN A 173 -11.57 25.99 -17.46
C GLN A 173 -10.58 26.36 -16.37
N LEU A 174 -9.35 25.85 -16.49
CA LEU A 174 -8.22 26.27 -15.68
C LEU A 174 -7.63 27.53 -16.30
N GLN A 175 -7.42 28.56 -15.48
CA GLN A 175 -6.81 29.83 -15.89
C GLN A 175 -5.38 29.91 -15.39
N HIS A 176 -4.48 30.45 -16.22
CA HIS A 176 -3.06 30.64 -15.91
C HIS A 176 -2.37 29.34 -15.48
N LEU A 177 -2.22 28.42 -16.43
CA LEU A 177 -1.56 27.13 -16.20
C LEU A 177 -0.06 27.24 -16.52
N TYR A 178 0.79 26.85 -15.57
CA TYR A 178 2.23 26.72 -15.77
C TYR A 178 2.64 25.26 -15.55
N LEU A 179 3.28 24.68 -16.55
CA LEU A 179 3.83 23.34 -16.50
C LEU A 179 5.35 23.43 -16.60
N PHE A 180 6.03 22.90 -15.59
CA PHE A 180 7.48 22.79 -15.53
C PHE A 180 7.86 21.32 -15.74
N GLN A 181 8.75 21.06 -16.68
CA GLN A 181 9.28 19.73 -16.93
C GLN A 181 10.78 19.80 -17.12
N GLU A 182 11.54 19.05 -16.33
CA GLU A 182 12.96 18.85 -16.57
C GLU A 182 13.17 17.52 -17.32
N LYS A 183 13.71 17.59 -18.54
CA LYS A 183 13.97 16.42 -19.38
C LYS A 183 15.42 16.43 -19.81
N ARG A 184 16.22 15.49 -19.27
CA ARG A 184 17.64 15.28 -19.65
C ARG A 184 18.49 16.57 -19.60
N GLY A 185 18.29 17.42 -18.59
CA GLY A 185 19.04 18.67 -18.40
C GLY A 185 18.48 19.88 -19.15
N HIS A 186 17.38 19.73 -19.89
CA HIS A 186 16.62 20.83 -20.49
C HIS A 186 15.38 21.11 -19.64
N LEU A 187 15.22 22.37 -19.25
CA LEU A 187 14.03 22.88 -18.58
C LEU A 187 13.04 23.33 -19.66
N GLN A 188 11.87 22.71 -19.65
CA GLN A 188 10.73 23.07 -20.47
C GLN A 188 9.68 23.70 -19.56
N ILE A 189 9.30 24.94 -19.86
CA ILE A 189 8.24 25.68 -19.17
C ILE A 189 7.15 25.93 -20.20
N VAL A 190 5.94 25.47 -19.93
CA VAL A 190 4.77 25.77 -20.75
C VAL A 190 3.86 26.68 -19.93
N ALA A 191 3.61 27.89 -20.40
CA ALA A 191 2.69 28.84 -19.78
C ALA A 191 1.48 29.00 -20.69
N ALA A 192 0.26 28.83 -20.16
CA ALA A 192 -0.98 28.94 -20.94
C ALA A 192 -2.02 29.79 -20.23
N THR A 193 -2.70 30.66 -20.99
CA THR A 193 -3.77 31.52 -20.47
C THR A 193 -4.98 30.71 -20.04
N THR A 194 -5.37 29.72 -20.84
CA THR A 194 -6.52 28.83 -20.56
C THR A 194 -6.18 27.38 -20.85
N ALA A 195 -6.73 26.47 -20.04
CA ALA A 195 -6.58 25.03 -20.23
C ALA A 195 -7.93 24.33 -20.00
N GLU A 196 -8.30 23.47 -20.95
CA GLU A 196 -9.52 22.67 -20.92
C GLU A 196 -9.17 21.20 -21.08
N GLN A 197 -9.85 20.32 -20.33
CA GLN A 197 -9.68 18.88 -20.52
C GLN A 197 -10.60 18.38 -21.63
N ILE A 198 -10.03 17.66 -22.58
CA ILE A 198 -10.76 17.00 -23.65
C ILE A 198 -10.55 15.49 -23.52
N GLU A 199 -11.65 14.76 -23.50
CA GLU A 199 -11.64 13.29 -23.56
C GLU A 199 -11.81 12.89 -25.03
N VAL A 200 -10.78 12.28 -25.62
CA VAL A 200 -10.82 11.88 -27.04
C VAL A 200 -11.55 10.55 -27.14
N ALA A 201 -12.67 10.53 -27.88
CA ALA A 201 -13.63 9.43 -27.92
C ALA A 201 -13.12 8.04 -28.41
N GLN A 202 -11.83 7.86 -28.68
CA GLN A 202 -11.24 6.60 -29.17
C GLN A 202 -10.08 6.03 -28.34
N GLY A 203 -9.73 6.66 -27.23
CA GLY A 203 -8.82 6.09 -26.25
C GLY A 203 -9.18 6.66 -24.90
N HIS A 204 -9.12 5.88 -23.83
CA HIS A 204 -9.34 6.35 -22.46
C HIS A 204 -8.23 7.31 -21.97
N GLU A 205 -7.61 8.06 -22.89
CA GLU A 205 -6.59 9.07 -22.63
C GLU A 205 -7.26 10.45 -22.64
N LYS A 206 -7.15 11.13 -21.50
CA LYS A 206 -7.61 12.51 -21.33
C LYS A 206 -6.47 13.44 -21.71
N PHE A 207 -6.74 14.41 -22.57
CA PHE A 207 -5.78 15.41 -23.00
C PHE A 207 -6.11 16.76 -22.39
N LEU A 208 -5.09 17.48 -21.92
CA LEU A 208 -5.22 18.90 -21.59
C LEU A 208 -4.97 19.72 -22.86
N ARG A 209 -6.00 20.40 -23.35
CA ARG A 209 -5.88 21.39 -24.41
C ARG A 209 -5.52 22.73 -23.78
N LEU A 210 -4.29 23.16 -24.02
CA LEU A 210 -3.81 24.48 -23.66
C LEU A 210 -4.15 25.45 -24.80
N SER A 211 -4.83 26.55 -24.49
CA SER A 211 -5.15 27.61 -25.44
C SER A 211 -4.39 28.88 -25.06
N GLU A 212 -3.79 29.51 -26.07
CA GLU A 212 -2.87 30.65 -25.90
C GLU A 212 -1.70 30.29 -24.96
N GLY A 213 -1.00 29.21 -25.32
CA GLY A 213 0.18 28.76 -24.61
C GLY A 213 1.47 29.18 -25.30
N GLU A 214 2.46 29.57 -24.51
CA GLU A 214 3.85 29.77 -24.92
C GLU A 214 4.71 28.65 -24.30
N MET A 215 5.55 28.02 -25.12
CA MET A 215 6.53 27.05 -24.65
C MET A 215 7.93 27.66 -24.66
N PHE A 216 8.57 27.63 -23.51
CA PHE A 216 9.96 28.01 -23.29
C PHE A 216 10.78 26.75 -23.07
N GLU A 217 11.78 26.52 -23.92
CA GLU A 217 12.75 25.44 -23.71
C GLU A 217 14.16 26.01 -23.60
N GLY A 218 14.91 25.59 -22.57
CA GLY A 218 16.26 26.10 -22.33
C GLY A 218 17.03 25.31 -21.27
N MET A 219 18.32 25.56 -21.17
CA MET A 219 19.15 25.04 -20.06
C MET A 219 19.17 26.07 -18.93
N PRO A 220 18.93 25.69 -17.66
CA PRO A 220 19.05 26.59 -16.53
C PRO A 220 20.43 27.28 -16.50
N GLY A 221 20.46 28.61 -16.59
CA GLY A 221 21.70 29.41 -16.58
C GLY A 221 22.32 29.72 -17.95
N ALA A 222 21.72 29.27 -19.05
CA ALA A 222 22.10 29.70 -20.40
C ALA A 222 21.16 30.83 -20.89
N ASP A 223 21.72 31.86 -21.53
CA ASP A 223 21.01 33.06 -22.01
C ASP A 223 20.17 32.80 -23.30
N ARG A 224 19.80 31.52 -23.55
CA ARG A 224 19.11 31.07 -24.76
C ARG A 224 17.92 30.19 -24.39
N PHE A 225 16.75 30.82 -24.29
CA PHE A 225 15.47 30.15 -24.31
C PHE A 225 14.90 30.26 -25.73
N SER A 226 14.51 29.13 -26.32
CA SER A 226 13.76 29.13 -27.58
C SER A 226 12.27 29.23 -27.28
N LEU A 227 11.61 30.20 -27.93
CA LEU A 227 10.16 30.37 -27.94
C LEU A 227 9.57 29.52 -29.07
N THR A 228 8.54 28.75 -28.78
CA THR A 228 7.70 28.04 -29.78
C THR A 228 6.26 28.08 -29.34
#